data_AF-A0A750KSJ9-F1
#
_entry.id   AF-A0A750KSJ9-F1
#
_cell.length_a   1.000
_cell.length_b   1.000
_cell.length_c   1.000
_cell.angle_alpha   90.00
_cell.angle_beta   90.00
_cell.angle_gamma   90.00
#
_symmetry.space_group_name_H-M   'P 1'
#
loop_
_entity.id
_entity.type
_entity.pdbx_description
1 polymer ?
#
loop_
_entity_poly.entity_id
_entity_poly.type
_entity_poly.pdbx_seq_one_letter_code
_entity_poly.pdbx_strand_id
1 'polypeptide(L)'
;MSQVTENNVNAAPAPMTPLREFWHYFKRNKGAVVGLAYVLIVILIAVFANFIAPYNPAEQFRDALLAPPVWQEGGSWAHILGTDDVGRDVLSRLMYGARLSLLVGCLVVVLSLVMGIILGLVAGYFGGLVDNIIMRVVDIMLALPSLLLALVLVAIFGPSIGNAALALTFVALPHYVRLTRAAVLVEVNRDYVTASRVAGAGAMRQMFVNIFPNCLASLIVQASLGFSNAILDMAALGFLGMGAQPPTPEWGTMLSDVLQFAQSAWWVVTFPGLAILLTVLAFNLMGDGLRDALDPKLKQ
;
A
#
# COMPACT_ATOMS: atom_id res chain seq x y z
N MET A 1 41.69 -55.04 18.66
CA MET A 1 40.36 -54.39 18.80
C MET A 1 40.45 -53.03 18.14
N SER A 2 40.01 -52.93 16.89
CA SER A 2 39.90 -51.66 16.16
C SER A 2 38.53 -51.06 16.50
N GLN A 3 38.51 -49.92 17.20
CA GLN A 3 37.28 -49.17 17.42
C GLN A 3 36.91 -48.50 16.10
N VAL A 4 35.84 -49.01 15.49
CA VAL A 4 35.16 -48.32 14.38
C VAL A 4 34.45 -47.12 15.00
N THR A 5 35.00 -45.93 14.80
CA THR A 5 34.30 -44.67 15.06
C THR A 5 33.05 -44.61 14.18
N GLU A 6 31.87 -44.70 14.81
CA GLU A 6 30.60 -44.38 14.17
C GLU A 6 30.66 -42.93 13.69
N ASN A 7 30.78 -42.75 12.38
CA ASN A 7 30.51 -41.46 11.75
C ASN A 7 29.04 -41.15 11.99
N ASN A 8 28.77 -40.28 12.96
CA ASN A 8 27.50 -39.56 13.06
C ASN A 8 27.33 -38.76 11.77
N VAL A 9 26.64 -39.35 10.80
CA VAL A 9 26.17 -38.66 9.61
C VAL A 9 25.22 -37.60 10.13
N ASN A 10 25.69 -36.36 10.26
CA ASN A 10 24.84 -35.22 10.54
C ASN A 10 23.74 -35.19 9.47
N ALA A 11 22.55 -35.65 9.84
CA ALA A 11 21.40 -35.68 8.96
C ALA A 11 21.23 -34.27 8.40
N ALA A 12 21.23 -34.15 7.07
CA ALA A 12 20.97 -32.88 6.41
C ALA A 12 19.67 -32.31 7.00
N PRO A 13 19.64 -31.01 7.42
CA PRO A 13 18.46 -30.43 8.03
C PRO A 13 17.27 -30.63 7.09
N ALA A 14 16.14 -31.08 7.65
CA ALA A 14 14.94 -31.37 6.86
C ALA A 14 14.57 -30.15 5.99
N PRO A 15 14.21 -30.36 4.71
CA PRO A 15 13.86 -29.26 3.82
C PRO A 15 12.72 -28.43 4.44
N MET A 16 12.95 -27.13 4.57
CA MET A 16 11.97 -26.22 5.16
C MET A 16 10.75 -26.10 4.24
N THR A 17 9.56 -25.95 4.81
CA THR A 17 8.37 -25.64 4.00
C THR A 17 8.49 -24.24 3.40
N PRO A 18 7.89 -23.96 2.23
CA PRO A 18 8.02 -22.65 1.57
C PRO A 18 7.65 -21.45 2.47
N LEU A 19 6.64 -21.62 3.33
CA LEU A 19 6.22 -20.59 4.29
C LEU A 19 7.21 -20.40 5.44
N ARG A 20 7.82 -21.50 5.94
CA ARG A 20 8.85 -21.42 6.99
C ARG A 20 10.13 -20.79 6.46
N GLU A 21 10.48 -21.11 5.22
CA GLU A 21 11.62 -20.52 4.52
C GLU A 21 11.41 -19.03 4.29
N PHE A 22 10.26 -18.62 3.73
CA PHE A 22 9.88 -17.22 3.58
C PHE A 22 10.00 -16.45 4.91
N TRP A 23 9.42 -16.99 5.99
CA TRP A 23 9.47 -16.35 7.30
C TRP A 23 10.89 -16.27 7.89
N HIS A 24 11.73 -17.27 7.62
CA HIS A 24 13.13 -17.27 8.05
C HIS A 24 13.90 -16.10 7.41
N TYR A 25 13.77 -15.93 6.10
CA TYR A 25 14.40 -14.80 5.39
C TYR A 25 13.77 -13.45 5.78
N PHE A 26 12.44 -13.37 5.87
CA PHE A 26 11.74 -12.15 6.27
C PHE A 26 12.19 -11.64 7.65
N LYS A 27 12.30 -12.54 8.64
CA LYS A 27 12.73 -12.19 10.00
C LYS A 27 14.18 -11.74 10.10
N ARG A 28 15.03 -12.11 9.13
CA ARG A 28 16.42 -11.67 9.10
C ARG A 28 16.52 -10.16 8.87
N ASN A 29 15.54 -9.58 8.17
CA ASN A 29 15.38 -8.15 8.03
C ASN A 29 14.61 -7.57 9.24
N LYS A 30 15.35 -7.06 10.23
CA LYS A 30 14.76 -6.47 11.45
C LYS A 30 13.83 -5.29 11.14
N GLY A 31 14.15 -4.50 10.12
CA GLY A 31 13.32 -3.37 9.68
C GLY A 31 11.95 -3.85 9.20
N ALA A 32 11.92 -4.92 8.41
CA ALA A 32 10.69 -5.51 7.92
C ALA A 32 9.79 -6.06 9.04
N VAL A 33 10.37 -6.66 10.08
CA VAL A 33 9.61 -7.13 11.26
C VAL A 33 9.00 -5.96 12.03
N VAL A 34 9.74 -4.87 12.22
CA VAL A 34 9.23 -3.65 12.86
C VAL A 34 8.11 -3.02 12.02
N GLY A 35 8.30 -2.93 10.70
CA GLY A 35 7.28 -2.45 9.77
C GLY A 35 6.01 -3.29 9.83
N LEU A 36 6.14 -4.63 9.77
CA LEU A 36 5.01 -5.54 9.90
C LEU A 36 4.27 -5.38 11.23
N ALA A 37 5.00 -5.28 12.35
CA ALA A 37 4.40 -5.08 13.67
C ALA A 37 3.60 -3.75 13.72
N TYR A 38 4.16 -2.67 13.18
CA TYR A 38 3.47 -1.38 13.12
C TYR A 38 2.22 -1.45 12.24
N VAL A 39 2.32 -2.02 11.04
CA VAL A 39 1.18 -2.22 10.14
C VAL A 39 0.05 -2.99 10.83
N LEU A 40 0.38 -4.08 11.54
CA LEU A 40 -0.60 -4.85 12.30
C LEU A 40 -1.26 -4.01 13.40
N ILE A 41 -0.51 -3.19 14.12
CA ILE A 41 -1.06 -2.27 15.14
C ILE A 41 -2.03 -1.28 14.50
N VAL A 42 -1.66 -0.63 13.39
CA VAL A 42 -2.54 0.34 12.71
C VAL A 42 -3.80 -0.34 12.18
N ILE A 43 -3.69 -1.56 11.63
CA ILE A 43 -4.85 -2.35 11.20
C ILE A 43 -5.77 -2.66 12.39
N LEU A 44 -5.23 -3.06 13.53
CA LEU A 44 -6.02 -3.32 14.74
C LEU A 44 -6.73 -2.04 15.22
N ILE A 45 -6.01 -0.91 15.27
CA ILE A 45 -6.60 0.40 15.61
C ILE A 45 -7.73 0.75 14.65
N ALA A 46 -7.53 0.59 13.33
CA ALA A 46 -8.52 0.89 12.31
C ALA A 46 -9.76 -0.01 12.42
N VAL A 47 -9.59 -1.32 12.61
CA VAL A 47 -10.70 -2.27 12.74
C VAL A 47 -11.49 -1.98 14.01
N PHE A 48 -10.80 -1.85 15.15
CA PHE A 48 -11.43 -1.66 16.46
C PHE A 48 -11.69 -0.19 16.81
N ALA A 49 -11.58 0.76 15.86
CA ALA A 49 -11.78 2.18 16.13
C ALA A 49 -13.16 2.48 16.76
N ASN A 50 -14.21 1.74 16.41
CA ASN A 50 -15.54 1.93 17.00
C ASN A 50 -15.61 1.61 18.51
N PHE A 51 -14.65 0.85 19.04
CA PHE A 51 -14.60 0.43 20.44
C PHE A 51 -13.51 1.14 21.23
N ILE A 52 -12.42 1.53 20.56
CA ILE A 52 -11.24 2.12 21.20
C ILE A 52 -11.27 3.65 21.14
N ALA A 53 -11.94 4.26 20.14
CA ALA A 53 -12.00 5.70 20.02
C ALA A 53 -12.81 6.31 21.18
N PRO A 54 -12.27 7.35 21.87
CA PRO A 54 -12.98 8.00 22.97
C PRO A 54 -14.30 8.66 22.57
N TYR A 55 -14.37 9.24 21.35
CA TYR A 55 -15.53 9.99 20.87
C TYR A 55 -15.89 9.62 19.43
N ASN A 56 -17.06 10.07 18.99
CA ASN A 56 -17.41 10.02 17.58
C ASN A 56 -16.55 11.04 16.81
N PRO A 57 -15.89 10.67 15.69
CA PRO A 57 -14.98 11.56 14.95
C PRO A 57 -15.64 12.81 14.34
N ALA A 58 -16.97 12.84 14.26
CA ALA A 58 -17.76 13.97 13.78
C ALA A 58 -18.32 14.86 14.91
N GLU A 59 -18.23 14.41 16.16
CA GLU A 59 -18.74 15.12 17.33
C GLU A 59 -17.90 16.38 17.61
N GLN A 60 -18.58 17.50 17.86
CA GLN A 60 -17.96 18.82 18.02
C GLN A 60 -18.22 19.35 19.42
N PHE A 61 -17.15 19.64 20.15
CA PHE A 61 -17.18 20.23 21.49
C PHE A 61 -16.87 21.72 21.39
N ARG A 62 -17.91 22.56 21.39
CA ARG A 62 -17.78 24.02 21.22
C ARG A 62 -17.02 24.71 22.35
N ASP A 63 -16.96 24.08 23.52
CA ASP A 63 -16.24 24.59 24.68
C ASP A 63 -14.75 24.21 24.66
N ALA A 64 -14.32 23.43 23.67
CA ALA A 64 -12.97 22.91 23.52
C ALA A 64 -12.46 23.11 22.08
N LEU A 65 -12.51 24.34 21.57
CA LEU A 65 -11.93 24.68 20.25
C LEU A 65 -10.41 24.83 20.37
N LEU A 66 -9.65 24.12 19.53
CA LEU A 66 -8.17 24.11 19.57
C LEU A 66 -7.63 23.88 20.99
N ALA A 67 -8.26 22.98 21.73
CA ALA A 67 -7.81 22.61 23.07
C ALA A 67 -6.49 21.84 22.95
N PRO A 68 -5.46 22.21 23.74
CA PRO A 68 -4.16 21.58 23.66
C PRO A 68 -4.18 20.14 24.19
N PRO A 69 -3.19 19.32 23.82
CA PRO A 69 -3.05 17.98 24.34
C PRO A 69 -2.78 18.00 25.85
N VAL A 70 -3.06 16.89 26.52
CA VAL A 70 -3.05 16.79 27.99
C VAL A 70 -1.71 17.16 28.66
N TRP A 71 -0.59 17.08 27.95
CA TRP A 71 0.74 17.44 28.47
C TRP A 71 1.10 18.92 28.32
N GLN A 72 0.23 19.73 27.71
CA GLN A 72 0.39 21.18 27.60
C GLN A 72 -0.54 21.92 28.56
N GLU A 73 -0.17 23.16 28.89
CA GLU A 73 -0.99 24.02 29.74
C GLU A 73 -2.36 24.27 29.08
N GLY A 74 -3.44 24.08 29.85
CA GLY A 74 -4.82 24.12 29.33
C GLY A 74 -5.33 22.81 28.71
N GLY A 75 -4.52 21.75 28.69
CA GLY A 75 -4.90 20.44 28.19
C GLY A 75 -5.77 19.65 29.17
N SER A 76 -6.56 18.72 28.65
CA SER A 76 -7.48 17.88 29.44
C SER A 76 -7.36 16.41 29.05
N TRP A 77 -7.55 15.52 30.04
CA TRP A 77 -7.67 14.07 29.80
C TRP A 77 -8.89 13.68 28.97
N ALA A 78 -9.87 14.57 28.84
CA ALA A 78 -10.97 14.38 27.90
C ALA A 78 -10.43 14.27 26.47
N HIS A 79 -9.56 15.19 26.03
CA HIS A 79 -8.99 15.20 24.68
C HIS A 79 -7.49 14.98 24.73
N ILE A 80 -7.06 13.70 24.79
CA ILE A 80 -5.67 13.31 25.03
C ILE A 80 -4.69 13.98 24.04
N LEU A 81 -5.02 13.98 22.75
CA LEU A 81 -4.20 14.60 21.68
C LEU A 81 -4.67 16.02 21.32
N GLY A 82 -5.60 16.59 22.09
CA GLY A 82 -6.23 17.87 21.81
C GLY A 82 -7.38 17.77 20.80
N THR A 83 -7.91 18.94 20.44
CA THR A 83 -9.04 19.09 19.50
C THR A 83 -8.66 19.95 18.29
N ASP A 84 -9.46 19.84 17.22
CA ASP A 84 -9.35 20.67 16.02
C ASP A 84 -10.06 22.04 16.14
N ASP A 85 -10.05 22.81 15.05
CA ASP A 85 -10.59 24.17 14.95
C ASP A 85 -12.11 24.26 15.17
N VAL A 86 -12.81 23.13 15.04
CA VAL A 86 -14.24 22.98 15.30
C VAL A 86 -14.52 22.11 16.53
N GLY A 87 -13.49 21.81 17.33
CA GLY A 87 -13.62 21.13 18.61
C GLY A 87 -13.84 19.62 18.52
N ARG A 88 -13.42 18.97 17.44
CA ARG A 88 -13.47 17.51 17.32
C ARG A 88 -12.20 16.90 17.89
N ASP A 89 -12.33 15.73 18.51
CA ASP A 89 -11.21 15.01 19.12
C ASP A 89 -10.21 14.49 18.07
N VAL A 90 -8.95 14.92 18.16
CA VAL A 90 -7.91 14.56 17.18
C VAL A 90 -7.58 13.07 17.24
N LEU A 91 -7.55 12.47 18.44
CA LEU A 91 -7.24 11.04 18.61
C LEU A 91 -8.28 10.16 17.92
N SER A 92 -9.56 10.41 18.17
CA SER A 92 -10.68 9.70 17.56
C SER A 92 -10.64 9.85 16.03
N ARG A 93 -10.39 11.07 15.53
CA ARG A 93 -10.26 11.32 14.10
C ARG A 93 -9.08 10.59 13.47
N LEU A 94 -7.93 10.49 14.14
CA LEU A 94 -6.79 9.73 13.64
C LEU A 94 -7.09 8.24 13.50
N MET A 95 -7.79 7.66 14.47
CA MET A 95 -8.14 6.23 14.46
C MET A 95 -9.15 5.88 13.37
N TYR A 96 -10.18 6.71 13.20
CA TYR A 96 -11.14 6.54 12.11
C TYR A 96 -10.53 6.88 10.74
N GLY A 97 -9.64 7.89 10.69
CA GLY A 97 -8.87 8.24 9.51
C GLY A 97 -7.99 7.08 9.04
N ALA A 98 -7.34 6.37 9.97
CA ALA A 98 -6.56 5.18 9.67
C ALA A 98 -7.38 4.13 8.91
N ARG A 99 -8.63 3.90 9.34
CA ARG A 99 -9.54 2.97 8.66
C ARG A 99 -9.79 3.36 7.20
N LEU A 100 -10.11 4.62 6.96
CA LEU A 100 -10.41 5.08 5.60
C LEU A 100 -9.16 5.14 4.71
N SER A 101 -8.05 5.68 5.21
CA SER A 101 -6.80 5.78 4.44
C SER A 101 -6.25 4.39 4.08
N LEU A 102 -6.33 3.40 4.98
CA LEU A 102 -5.93 2.02 4.67
C LEU A 102 -6.87 1.33 3.67
N LEU A 103 -8.19 1.52 3.81
CA LEU A 103 -9.17 0.90 2.91
C LEU A 103 -9.03 1.45 1.48
N VAL A 104 -8.86 2.77 1.35
CA VAL A 104 -8.64 3.42 0.06
C VAL A 104 -7.32 2.99 -0.56
N GLY A 105 -6.22 2.99 0.21
CA GLY A 105 -4.92 2.49 -0.27
C GLY A 105 -5.02 1.05 -0.77
N CYS A 106 -5.76 0.19 -0.06
CA CYS A 106 -5.99 -1.19 -0.45
C CYS A 106 -6.79 -1.27 -1.76
N LEU A 107 -7.88 -0.51 -1.86
CA LEU A 107 -8.74 -0.49 -3.04
C LEU A 107 -7.95 -0.06 -4.29
N VAL A 108 -7.18 1.02 -4.18
CA VAL A 108 -6.33 1.53 -5.28
C VAL A 108 -5.35 0.44 -5.74
N VAL A 109 -4.59 -0.15 -4.81
CA VAL A 109 -3.59 -1.16 -5.16
C VAL A 109 -4.24 -2.39 -5.79
N VAL A 110 -5.31 -2.92 -5.20
CA VAL A 110 -5.98 -4.13 -5.71
C VAL A 110 -6.54 -3.89 -7.10
N LEU A 111 -7.26 -2.79 -7.32
CA LEU A 111 -7.86 -2.50 -8.62
C LEU A 111 -6.78 -2.25 -9.69
N SER A 112 -5.75 -1.45 -9.38
CA SER A 112 -4.65 -1.19 -10.31
C SER A 112 -3.85 -2.43 -10.62
N LEU A 113 -3.65 -3.32 -9.64
CA LEU A 113 -2.94 -4.58 -9.81
C LEU A 113 -3.73 -5.54 -10.67
N VAL A 114 -5.03 -5.73 -10.43
CA VAL A 114 -5.89 -6.61 -11.26
C VAL A 114 -5.92 -6.11 -12.71
N MET A 115 -6.21 -4.82 -12.92
CA MET A 115 -6.26 -4.24 -14.27
C MET A 115 -4.87 -4.25 -14.93
N GLY A 116 -3.83 -3.93 -14.17
CA GLY A 116 -2.45 -3.89 -14.64
C GLY A 116 -1.92 -5.28 -15.04
N ILE A 117 -2.27 -6.31 -14.28
CA ILE A 117 -1.92 -7.70 -14.59
C ILE A 117 -2.59 -8.14 -15.88
N ILE A 118 -3.89 -7.88 -16.04
CA ILE A 118 -4.63 -8.29 -17.24
C ILE A 118 -4.03 -7.61 -18.48
N LEU A 119 -3.88 -6.28 -18.45
CA LEU A 119 -3.34 -5.52 -19.58
C LEU A 119 -1.87 -5.87 -19.86
N GLY A 120 -1.06 -6.05 -18.82
CA GLY A 120 0.35 -6.39 -18.96
C GLY A 120 0.59 -7.83 -19.45
N LEU A 121 -0.24 -8.80 -19.04
CA LEU A 121 -0.23 -10.16 -19.59
C LEU A 121 -0.59 -10.15 -21.07
N VAL A 122 -1.65 -9.43 -21.45
CA VAL A 122 -2.08 -9.32 -22.84
C VAL A 122 -1.01 -8.65 -23.69
N ALA A 123 -0.44 -7.53 -23.23
CA ALA A 123 0.63 -6.82 -23.94
C ALA A 123 1.89 -7.70 -24.10
N GLY A 124 2.35 -8.33 -23.02
CA GLY A 124 3.58 -9.13 -23.02
C GLY A 124 3.45 -10.47 -23.76
N TYR A 125 2.27 -11.11 -23.72
CA TYR A 125 2.06 -12.43 -24.34
C TYR A 125 1.81 -12.35 -25.85
N PHE A 126 0.96 -11.41 -26.30
CA PHE A 126 0.62 -11.28 -27.72
C PHE A 126 1.66 -10.46 -28.50
N GLY A 127 2.30 -9.48 -27.87
CA GLY A 127 3.28 -8.62 -28.53
C GLY A 127 2.70 -7.79 -29.69
N GLY A 128 3.59 -7.27 -30.53
CA GLY A 128 3.22 -6.63 -31.81
C GLY A 128 2.31 -5.41 -31.65
N LEU A 129 1.20 -5.39 -32.40
CA LEU A 129 0.27 -4.25 -32.43
C LEU A 129 -0.46 -4.05 -31.09
N VAL A 130 -0.88 -5.14 -30.43
CA VAL A 130 -1.60 -5.09 -29.15
C VAL A 130 -0.72 -4.44 -28.09
N ASP A 131 0.54 -4.90 -28.01
CA ASP A 131 1.55 -4.32 -27.14
C ASP A 131 1.75 -2.82 -27.41
N ASN A 132 1.98 -2.45 -28.68
CA ASN A 132 2.18 -1.05 -29.06
C ASN A 132 1.01 -0.13 -28.68
N ILE A 133 -0.24 -0.58 -28.84
CA ILE A 133 -1.43 0.21 -28.48
C ILE A 133 -1.51 0.39 -26.96
N ILE A 134 -1.41 -0.71 -26.20
CA ILE A 134 -1.49 -0.66 -24.73
C ILE A 134 -0.36 0.22 -24.19
N MET A 135 0.86 0.01 -24.66
CA MET A 135 2.03 0.78 -24.24
C MET A 135 1.92 2.25 -24.64
N ARG A 136 1.32 2.58 -25.78
CA ARG A 136 1.09 3.98 -26.16
C ARG A 136 0.17 4.70 -25.16
N VAL A 137 -0.91 4.04 -24.73
CA VAL A 137 -1.83 4.61 -23.72
C VAL A 137 -1.09 4.79 -22.39
N VAL A 138 -0.36 3.77 -21.95
CA VAL A 138 0.46 3.79 -20.73
C VAL A 138 1.50 4.93 -20.76
N ASP A 139 2.18 5.12 -21.89
CA ASP A 139 3.19 6.16 -22.06
C ASP A 139 2.59 7.57 -22.02
N ILE A 140 1.38 7.75 -22.59
CA ILE A 140 0.64 9.03 -22.49
C ILE A 140 0.28 9.33 -21.03
N MET A 141 -0.16 8.34 -20.27
CA MET A 141 -0.48 8.53 -18.84
C MET A 141 0.76 8.90 -18.02
N LEU A 142 1.90 8.27 -18.29
CA LEU A 142 3.16 8.55 -17.59
C LEU A 142 3.84 9.87 -18.00
N ALA A 143 3.44 10.46 -19.12
CA ALA A 143 3.93 11.76 -19.55
C ALA A 143 3.43 12.91 -18.64
N LEU A 144 2.29 12.69 -17.96
CA LEU A 144 1.73 13.64 -17.00
C LEU A 144 2.25 13.34 -15.59
N PRO A 145 2.56 14.36 -14.76
CA PRO A 145 2.81 14.16 -13.34
C PRO A 145 1.63 13.45 -12.68
N SER A 146 1.90 12.44 -11.85
CA SER A 146 0.88 11.57 -11.22
C SER A 146 -0.19 12.37 -10.48
N LEU A 147 0.23 13.34 -9.66
CA LEU A 147 -0.67 14.21 -8.92
C LEU A 147 -1.52 15.09 -9.85
N LEU A 148 -0.94 15.61 -10.94
CA LEU A 148 -1.67 16.42 -11.89
C LEU A 148 -2.74 15.60 -12.61
N LEU A 149 -2.39 14.38 -13.04
CA LEU A 149 -3.35 13.45 -13.64
C LEU A 149 -4.47 13.09 -12.66
N ALA A 150 -4.13 12.82 -11.39
CA ALA A 150 -5.11 12.56 -10.35
C ALA A 150 -6.09 13.73 -10.18
N LEU A 151 -5.58 14.96 -10.08
CA LEU A 151 -6.41 16.16 -9.92
C LEU A 151 -7.36 16.37 -11.10
N VAL A 152 -6.89 16.19 -12.34
CA VAL A 152 -7.73 16.29 -13.54
C VAL A 152 -8.83 15.24 -13.51
N LEU A 153 -8.52 13.99 -13.17
CA LEU A 153 -9.51 12.92 -13.09
C LEU A 153 -10.56 13.18 -12.00
N VAL A 154 -10.14 13.63 -10.81
CA VAL A 154 -11.10 13.97 -9.75
C VAL A 154 -11.91 15.21 -10.10
N ALA A 155 -11.35 16.20 -10.81
CA ALA A 155 -12.11 17.35 -11.30
C ALA A 155 -13.22 16.93 -12.28
N ILE A 156 -12.99 15.88 -13.08
CA ILE A 156 -13.98 15.31 -14.00
C ILE A 156 -15.03 14.48 -13.24
N PHE A 157 -14.60 13.62 -12.31
CA PHE A 157 -15.50 12.73 -11.58
C PHE A 157 -16.27 13.41 -10.43
N GLY A 158 -15.76 14.53 -9.94
CA GLY A 158 -16.24 15.24 -8.75
C GLY A 158 -15.53 14.79 -7.46
N PRO A 159 -15.40 15.68 -6.46
CA PRO A 159 -14.68 15.40 -5.21
C PRO A 159 -15.44 14.40 -4.34
N SER A 160 -14.87 13.22 -4.15
CA SER A 160 -15.32 12.21 -3.18
C SER A 160 -14.21 11.19 -2.93
N ILE A 161 -14.29 10.47 -1.80
CA ILE A 161 -13.33 9.39 -1.49
C ILE A 161 -13.31 8.32 -2.58
N GLY A 162 -14.50 7.93 -3.07
CA GLY A 162 -14.63 6.90 -4.11
C GLY A 162 -14.06 7.36 -5.45
N ASN A 163 -14.35 8.60 -5.86
CA ASN A 163 -13.84 9.15 -7.11
C ASN A 163 -12.33 9.40 -7.06
N ALA A 164 -11.82 9.86 -5.91
CA ALA A 164 -10.38 9.97 -5.67
C ALA A 164 -9.69 8.60 -5.76
N ALA A 165 -10.25 7.57 -5.12
CA ALA A 165 -9.72 6.22 -5.22
C ALA A 165 -9.72 5.68 -6.66
N LEU A 166 -10.79 5.92 -7.43
CA LEU A 166 -10.84 5.55 -8.85
C LEU A 166 -9.81 6.33 -9.69
N ALA A 167 -9.67 7.64 -9.47
CA ALA A 167 -8.66 8.45 -10.14
C ALA A 167 -7.24 7.93 -9.86
N LEU A 168 -6.92 7.66 -8.60
CA LEU A 168 -5.64 7.09 -8.20
C LEU A 168 -5.41 5.69 -8.77
N THR A 169 -6.48 4.90 -8.93
CA THR A 169 -6.42 3.59 -9.58
C THR A 169 -5.90 3.71 -11.02
N PHE A 170 -6.41 4.69 -11.78
CA PHE A 170 -5.92 4.96 -13.13
C PHE A 170 -4.49 5.48 -13.12
N VAL A 171 -4.14 6.37 -12.19
CA VAL A 171 -2.78 6.93 -12.07
C VAL A 171 -1.75 5.85 -11.77
N ALA A 172 -2.07 4.86 -10.94
CA ALA A 172 -1.16 3.78 -10.58
C ALA A 172 -1.09 2.65 -11.62
N LEU A 173 -2.10 2.51 -12.48
CA LEU A 173 -2.22 1.43 -13.48
C LEU A 173 -0.98 1.27 -14.38
N PRO A 174 -0.40 2.34 -14.98
CA PRO A 174 0.79 2.26 -15.81
C PRO A 174 1.96 1.48 -15.20
N HIS A 175 2.20 1.63 -13.90
CA HIS A 175 3.31 0.97 -13.20
C HIS A 175 3.12 -0.55 -13.17
N TYR A 176 1.90 -1.02 -12.86
CA TYR A 176 1.58 -2.44 -12.82
C TYR A 176 1.53 -3.06 -14.22
N VAL A 177 1.04 -2.34 -15.24
CA VAL A 177 1.06 -2.82 -16.64
C VAL A 177 2.50 -3.05 -17.10
N ARG A 178 3.38 -2.06 -16.91
CA ARG A 178 4.78 -2.15 -17.33
C ARG A 178 5.53 -3.26 -16.61
N LEU A 179 5.34 -3.39 -15.30
CA LEU A 179 5.98 -4.43 -14.52
C LEU A 179 5.53 -5.82 -14.97
N THR A 180 4.21 -6.02 -15.09
CA THR A 180 3.67 -7.32 -15.54
C THR A 180 4.17 -7.65 -16.93
N ARG A 181 4.10 -6.70 -17.88
CA ARG A 181 4.62 -6.89 -19.24
C ARG A 181 6.09 -7.28 -19.25
N ALA A 182 6.93 -6.59 -18.48
CA ALA A 182 8.36 -6.89 -18.40
C ALA A 182 8.61 -8.31 -17.87
N ALA A 183 7.89 -8.73 -16.82
CA ALA A 183 7.99 -10.08 -16.28
C ALA A 183 7.52 -11.14 -17.30
N VAL A 184 6.43 -10.88 -18.00
CA VAL A 184 5.88 -11.78 -19.03
C VAL A 184 6.85 -11.98 -20.20
N LEU A 185 7.50 -10.92 -20.66
CA LEU A 185 8.49 -11.01 -21.74
C LEU A 185 9.69 -11.90 -21.39
N VAL A 186 10.05 -11.96 -20.11
CA VAL A 186 11.10 -12.87 -19.62
C VAL A 186 10.60 -14.31 -19.57
N GLU A 187 9.39 -14.54 -19.07
CA GLU A 187 8.85 -15.89 -18.87
C GLU A 187 8.33 -16.56 -20.15
N VAL A 188 7.81 -15.79 -21.11
CA VAL A 188 7.20 -16.34 -22.34
C VAL A 188 8.17 -17.15 -23.21
N ASN A 189 9.47 -16.86 -23.10
CA ASN A 189 10.54 -17.52 -23.86
C ASN A 189 11.17 -18.72 -23.12
N ARG A 190 10.63 -19.14 -21.98
CA ARG A 190 11.16 -20.26 -21.20
C ARG A 190 10.71 -21.61 -21.75
N ASP A 191 11.55 -22.63 -21.58
CA ASP A 191 11.32 -23.99 -22.10
C ASP A 191 10.00 -24.62 -21.63
N TYR A 192 9.59 -24.35 -20.39
CA TYR A 192 8.34 -24.89 -19.85
C TYR A 192 7.09 -24.31 -20.55
N VAL A 193 7.16 -23.04 -20.99
CA VAL A 193 6.07 -22.40 -21.77
C VAL A 193 6.01 -23.02 -23.16
N THR A 194 7.15 -23.19 -23.81
CA THR A 194 7.25 -23.85 -25.12
C THR A 194 6.74 -25.29 -25.06
N ALA A 195 7.17 -26.08 -24.07
CA ALA A 195 6.72 -27.44 -23.86
C ALA A 195 5.20 -27.52 -23.62
N SER A 196 4.66 -26.61 -22.80
CA SER A 196 3.22 -26.55 -22.56
C SER A 196 2.44 -26.17 -23.82
N ARG A 197 2.98 -25.28 -24.66
CA ARG A 197 2.37 -24.90 -25.95
C ARG A 197 2.34 -26.08 -26.93
N VAL A 198 3.43 -26.85 -27.02
CA VAL A 198 3.49 -28.08 -27.84
C VAL A 198 2.51 -29.14 -27.32
N ALA A 199 2.28 -29.19 -26.00
CA ALA A 199 1.25 -30.05 -25.40
C ALA A 199 -0.20 -29.57 -25.62
N GLY A 200 -0.43 -28.53 -26.43
CA GLY A 200 -1.76 -28.06 -26.82
C GLY A 200 -2.43 -27.09 -25.85
N ALA A 201 -1.71 -26.50 -24.88
CA ALA A 201 -2.29 -25.52 -23.98
C ALA A 201 -2.55 -24.18 -24.68
N GLY A 202 -3.81 -23.74 -24.70
CA GLY A 202 -4.25 -22.48 -25.29
C GLY A 202 -3.77 -21.22 -24.54
N ALA A 203 -3.92 -20.05 -25.18
CA ALA A 203 -3.36 -18.77 -24.70
C ALA A 203 -3.77 -18.39 -23.27
N MET A 204 -5.04 -18.55 -22.89
CA MET A 204 -5.49 -18.23 -21.53
C MET A 204 -4.82 -19.10 -20.48
N ARG A 205 -4.63 -20.39 -20.76
CA ARG A 205 -3.91 -21.30 -19.87
C ARG A 205 -2.44 -20.92 -19.77
N GLN A 206 -1.81 -20.56 -20.88
CA GLN A 206 -0.42 -20.07 -20.87
C GLN A 206 -0.28 -18.83 -19.98
N MET A 207 -1.13 -17.82 -20.17
CA MET A 207 -1.05 -16.57 -19.44
C MET A 207 -1.30 -16.76 -17.93
N PHE A 208 -2.41 -17.39 -17.53
CA PHE A 208 -2.83 -17.41 -16.12
C PHE A 208 -2.30 -18.58 -15.30
N VAL A 209 -1.95 -19.70 -15.94
CA VAL A 209 -1.50 -20.92 -15.23
C VAL A 209 0.01 -21.09 -15.32
N ASN A 210 0.62 -20.80 -16.48
CA ASN A 210 2.04 -21.05 -16.67
C ASN A 210 2.90 -19.80 -16.40
N ILE A 211 2.47 -18.62 -16.87
CA ILE A 211 3.28 -17.40 -16.78
C ILE A 211 2.98 -16.62 -15.51
N PHE A 212 1.71 -16.27 -15.27
CA PHE A 212 1.30 -15.39 -14.17
C PHE A 212 1.82 -15.82 -12.78
N PRO A 213 1.78 -17.11 -12.38
CA PRO A 213 2.28 -17.52 -11.07
C PRO A 213 3.77 -17.20 -10.86
N ASN A 214 4.58 -17.22 -11.93
CA ASN A 214 6.00 -16.89 -11.88
C ASN A 214 6.24 -15.37 -11.78
N CYS A 215 5.26 -14.55 -12.15
CA CYS A 215 5.31 -13.09 -12.00
C CYS A 215 4.83 -12.61 -10.62
N LEU A 216 4.20 -13.45 -9.80
CA LEU A 216 3.57 -13.04 -8.54
C LEU A 216 4.56 -12.40 -7.56
N ALA A 217 5.80 -12.91 -7.48
CA ALA A 217 6.79 -12.40 -6.53
C ALA A 217 7.09 -10.90 -6.75
N SER A 218 7.35 -10.49 -8.00
CA SER A 218 7.63 -9.09 -8.32
C SER A 218 6.39 -8.20 -8.15
N LEU A 219 5.20 -8.73 -8.46
CA LEU A 219 3.94 -8.02 -8.30
C LEU A 219 3.58 -7.79 -6.83
N ILE A 220 3.81 -8.77 -5.95
CA ILE A 220 3.58 -8.65 -4.51
C ILE A 220 4.49 -7.58 -3.90
N VAL A 221 5.77 -7.57 -4.28
CA VAL A 221 6.73 -6.55 -3.81
C VAL A 221 6.30 -5.16 -4.28
N GLN A 222 5.94 -5.03 -5.57
CA GLN A 222 5.46 -3.76 -6.13
C GLN A 222 4.16 -3.29 -5.47
N ALA A 223 3.25 -4.20 -5.13
CA ALA A 223 1.99 -3.87 -4.46
C ALA A 223 2.23 -3.25 -3.08
N SER A 224 3.23 -3.74 -2.33
CA SER A 224 3.59 -3.17 -1.03
C SER A 224 4.05 -1.72 -1.15
N LEU A 225 4.93 -1.44 -2.12
CA LEU A 225 5.40 -0.07 -2.39
C LEU A 225 4.30 0.81 -2.98
N GLY A 226 3.44 0.22 -3.81
CA GLY A 226 2.27 0.90 -4.38
C GLY A 226 1.27 1.34 -3.32
N PHE A 227 1.12 0.59 -2.23
CA PHE A 227 0.26 0.95 -1.11
C PHE A 227 0.74 2.22 -0.41
N SER A 228 2.05 2.33 -0.16
CA SER A 228 2.69 3.53 0.38
C SER A 228 2.42 4.76 -0.49
N ASN A 229 2.60 4.63 -1.81
CA ASN A 229 2.34 5.72 -2.76
C ASN A 229 0.85 6.09 -2.79
N ALA A 230 -0.05 5.11 -2.77
CA ALA A 230 -1.49 5.36 -2.75
C ALA A 230 -1.94 6.14 -1.50
N ILE A 231 -1.37 5.85 -0.33
CA ILE A 231 -1.63 6.65 0.89
C ILE A 231 -1.15 8.08 0.72
N LEU A 232 0.08 8.29 0.21
CA LEU A 232 0.64 9.63 0.01
C LEU A 232 -0.17 10.43 -1.00
N ASP A 233 -0.53 9.82 -2.13
CA ASP A 233 -1.33 10.48 -3.17
C ASP A 233 -2.75 10.79 -2.65
N MET A 234 -3.36 9.88 -1.89
CA MET A 234 -4.66 10.13 -1.26
C MET A 234 -4.58 11.26 -0.24
N ALA A 235 -3.54 11.29 0.59
CA ALA A 235 -3.32 12.38 1.53
C ALA A 235 -3.09 13.72 0.83
N ALA A 236 -2.35 13.72 -0.30
CA ALA A 236 -2.13 14.92 -1.11
C ALA A 236 -3.43 15.42 -1.76
N LEU A 237 -4.27 14.53 -2.30
CA LEU A 237 -5.59 14.90 -2.82
C LEU A 237 -6.53 15.40 -1.71
N GLY A 238 -6.52 14.74 -0.55
CA GLY A 238 -7.25 15.17 0.64
C GLY A 238 -6.84 16.57 1.08
N PHE A 239 -5.53 16.82 1.13
CA PHE A 239 -4.96 18.12 1.45
C PHE A 239 -5.37 19.22 0.45
N LEU A 240 -5.54 18.86 -0.83
CA LEU A 240 -6.01 19.77 -1.87
C LEU A 240 -7.54 19.91 -1.93
N GLY A 241 -8.28 19.35 -0.97
CA GLY A 241 -9.74 19.41 -0.89
C GLY A 241 -10.48 18.49 -1.86
N MET A 242 -9.74 17.64 -2.58
CA MET A 242 -10.27 16.72 -3.60
C MET A 242 -10.54 15.31 -3.06
N GLY A 243 -10.34 15.09 -1.75
CA GLY A 243 -10.53 13.82 -1.07
C GLY A 243 -11.85 13.72 -0.30
N ALA A 244 -11.74 13.25 0.95
CA ALA A 244 -12.88 13.09 1.85
C ALA A 244 -13.56 14.44 2.13
N GLN A 245 -14.89 14.45 2.15
CA GLN A 245 -15.65 15.65 2.48
C GLN A 245 -16.01 15.63 3.98
N PRO A 246 -15.89 16.77 4.69
CA PRO A 246 -16.31 16.88 6.09
C PRO A 246 -17.76 16.38 6.29
N PRO A 247 -18.08 15.71 7.40
CA PRO A 247 -17.27 15.54 8.62
C PRO A 247 -16.31 14.33 8.62
N THR A 248 -16.24 13.60 7.50
CA THR A 248 -15.51 12.33 7.40
C THR A 248 -14.01 12.52 7.69
N PRO A 249 -13.41 11.78 8.64
CA PRO A 249 -12.00 11.91 8.95
C PRO A 249 -11.13 11.17 7.92
N GLU A 250 -10.19 11.87 7.30
CA GLU A 250 -9.14 11.30 6.44
C GLU A 250 -7.85 12.08 6.74
N TRP A 251 -6.70 11.42 6.80
CA TRP A 251 -5.48 12.06 7.29
C TRP A 251 -5.02 13.26 6.45
N GLY A 252 -5.22 13.23 5.12
CA GLY A 252 -4.93 14.36 4.24
C GLY A 252 -5.83 15.55 4.47
N THR A 253 -7.14 15.33 4.58
CA THR A 253 -8.11 16.42 4.83
C THR A 253 -7.99 16.99 6.25
N MET A 254 -7.58 16.16 7.21
CA MET A 254 -7.24 16.63 8.56
C MET A 254 -6.05 17.62 8.57
N LEU A 255 -5.23 17.65 7.53
CA LEU A 255 -4.12 18.63 7.41
C LEU A 255 -4.56 19.93 6.73
N SER A 256 -5.48 19.87 5.74
CA SER A 256 -5.90 21.06 4.98
C SER A 256 -6.64 22.07 5.83
N ASP A 257 -7.54 21.58 6.69
CA ASP A 257 -8.50 22.41 7.42
C ASP A 257 -7.81 23.29 8.48
N VAL A 258 -6.62 22.87 8.92
CA VAL A 258 -5.96 23.41 10.13
C VAL A 258 -4.57 24.00 9.88
N LEU A 259 -4.12 24.10 8.62
CA LEU A 259 -2.77 24.59 8.31
C LEU A 259 -2.50 26.01 8.86
N GLN A 260 -3.52 26.86 8.86
CA GLN A 260 -3.46 28.21 9.40
C GLN A 260 -3.23 28.26 10.92
N PHE A 261 -3.55 27.18 11.64
CA PHE A 261 -3.37 27.05 13.08
C PHE A 261 -2.06 26.35 13.45
N ALA A 262 -1.18 26.02 12.50
CA ALA A 262 0.05 25.28 12.77
C ALA A 262 0.95 25.94 13.85
N GLN A 263 0.93 27.26 13.96
CA GLN A 263 1.72 28.00 14.95
C GLN A 263 1.07 28.01 16.34
N SER A 264 -0.26 28.06 16.43
CA SER A 264 -1.00 28.13 17.70
C SER A 264 -1.36 26.75 18.24
N ALA A 265 -1.70 25.82 17.35
CA ALA A 265 -2.07 24.45 17.61
C ALA A 265 -1.25 23.52 16.71
N TRP A 266 0.00 23.25 17.08
CA TRP A 266 0.89 22.43 16.25
C TRP A 266 0.45 20.96 16.17
N TRP A 267 -0.31 20.46 17.16
CA TRP A 267 -0.72 19.05 17.25
C TRP A 267 -1.70 18.64 16.15
N VAL A 268 -2.59 19.55 15.72
CA VAL A 268 -3.59 19.26 14.67
C VAL A 268 -2.96 19.01 13.31
N VAL A 269 -1.75 19.53 13.06
CA VAL A 269 -0.96 19.27 11.85
C VAL A 269 0.02 18.12 12.06
N THR A 270 0.69 18.09 13.21
CA THR A 270 1.79 17.15 13.46
C THR A 270 1.32 15.71 13.56
N PHE A 271 0.20 15.45 14.24
CA PHE A 271 -0.24 14.07 14.45
C PHE A 271 -0.74 13.37 13.18
N PRO A 272 -1.57 14.00 12.32
CA PRO A 272 -1.92 13.40 11.03
C PRO A 272 -0.69 13.19 10.15
N GLY A 273 0.23 14.16 10.13
CA GLY A 273 1.50 14.05 9.39
C GLY A 273 2.36 12.88 9.86
N LEU A 274 2.50 12.69 11.17
CA LEU A 274 3.21 11.55 11.75
C LEU A 274 2.51 10.21 11.46
N ALA A 275 1.17 10.18 11.51
CA ALA A 275 0.41 8.97 11.18
C ALA A 275 0.66 8.53 9.73
N ILE A 276 0.64 9.47 8.77
CA ILE A 276 0.99 9.22 7.38
C ILE A 276 2.44 8.73 7.27
N LEU A 277 3.40 9.49 7.82
CA LEU A 277 4.83 9.20 7.74
C LEU A 277 5.16 7.80 8.26
N LEU A 278 4.72 7.46 9.47
CA LEU A 278 5.02 6.19 10.11
C LEU A 278 4.36 5.03 9.36
N THR A 279 3.14 5.21 8.87
CA THR A 279 2.44 4.19 8.09
C THR A 279 3.16 3.91 6.77
N VAL A 280 3.49 4.95 6.01
CA VAL A 280 4.24 4.85 4.75
C VAL A 280 5.60 4.20 4.98
N LEU A 281 6.34 4.63 6.01
CA LEU A 281 7.62 4.03 6.38
C LEU A 281 7.46 2.53 6.71
N ALA A 282 6.45 2.17 7.49
CA ALA A 282 6.21 0.78 7.89
C ALA A 282 5.88 -0.13 6.70
N PHE A 283 5.04 0.34 5.76
CA PHE A 283 4.74 -0.42 4.53
C PHE A 283 5.94 -0.55 3.60
N ASN A 284 6.80 0.47 3.52
CA ASN A 284 8.06 0.39 2.77
C ASN A 284 9.04 -0.62 3.39
N LEU A 285 9.27 -0.54 4.71
CA LEU A 285 10.13 -1.49 5.41
C LEU A 285 9.62 -2.93 5.30
N MET A 286 8.29 -3.12 5.42
CA MET A 286 7.66 -4.42 5.21
C MET A 286 7.88 -4.90 3.77
N GLY A 287 7.69 -4.03 2.78
CA GLY A 287 7.91 -4.34 1.36
C GLY A 287 9.34 -4.77 1.03
N ASP A 288 10.34 -4.12 1.63
CA ASP A 288 11.74 -4.52 1.50
C ASP A 288 11.98 -5.94 2.04
N GLY A 289 11.39 -6.28 3.20
CA GLY A 289 11.46 -7.65 3.70
C GLY A 289 10.73 -8.67 2.83
N LEU A 290 9.59 -8.30 2.25
CA LEU A 290 8.91 -9.18 1.26
C LEU A 290 9.83 -9.42 0.06
N ARG A 291 10.53 -8.39 -0.42
CA ARG A 291 11.49 -8.50 -1.51
C ARG A 291 12.62 -9.44 -1.15
N ASP A 292 13.23 -9.26 0.02
CA ASP A 292 14.35 -10.10 0.49
C ASP A 292 13.94 -11.57 0.63
N ALA A 293 12.72 -11.83 1.11
CA ALA A 293 12.22 -13.19 1.31
C ALA A 293 11.76 -13.89 0.02
N LEU A 294 11.37 -13.12 -1.00
CA LEU A 294 10.90 -13.62 -2.29
C LEU A 294 12.00 -13.65 -3.36
N ASP A 295 13.12 -12.95 -3.18
CA ASP A 295 14.23 -12.96 -4.15
C ASP A 295 14.97 -14.31 -4.10
N PRO A 296 14.91 -15.14 -5.17
CA PRO A 296 15.58 -16.43 -5.21
C PRO A 296 17.11 -16.30 -5.26
N LYS A 297 17.68 -15.13 -5.59
CA LYS A 297 19.14 -14.93 -5.66
C LYS A 297 19.80 -14.78 -4.29
N LEU A 298 19.05 -14.38 -3.26
CA LEU A 298 19.54 -14.31 -1.88
C LEU A 298 19.55 -15.68 -1.17
N LYS A 299 19.07 -16.72 -1.86
CA LYS A 299 18.98 -18.10 -1.36
C LYS A 299 20.19 -18.98 -1.72
N GLN A 300 21.16 -18.43 -2.45
CA GLN A 300 22.45 -19.07 -2.76
C GLN A 300 23.55 -18.47 -1.90
#